data_AF-A0A1B7X583-F1
#
_entry.id   AF-A0A1B7X583-F1
#
_cell.length_a   1.000
_cell.length_b   1.000
_cell.length_c   1.000
_cell.angle_alpha   90.00
_cell.angle_beta   90.00
_cell.angle_gamma   90.00
#
_symmetry.space_group_name_H-M   'P 1'
#
loop_
_entity.id
_entity.type
_entity.pdbx_description
1 polymer ?
#
loop_
_entity_poly.entity_id
_entity_poly.type
_entity_poly.pdbx_seq_one_letter_code
_entity_poly.pdbx_strand_id
1 'polypeptide(L)' 'MIAIVNISGGDESNPLGERTYEVRINRNVVTTFKHKRGDGLGACLLAASKAVERSKWLAVEEFMQSLNPTDK' A
#
# COMPACT_ATOMS: atom_id res chain seq x y z
N MET A 1 -14.76 -1.58 -6.92
CA MET A 1 -13.91 -0.46 -7.38
C MET A 1 -12.54 -0.58 -6.77
N ILE A 2 -11.48 -0.42 -7.56
CA ILE A 2 -10.10 -0.30 -7.07
C ILE A 2 -9.68 1.15 -7.21
N ALA A 3 -9.08 1.73 -6.16
CA ALA A 3 -8.58 3.10 -6.19
C ALA A 3 -7.17 3.19 -5.58
N ILE A 4 -6.32 4.03 -6.17
CA ILE A 4 -5.02 4.42 -5.62
C ILE A 4 -5.13 5.90 -5.24
N VAL A 5 -5.06 6.18 -3.94
CA VAL A 5 -5.36 7.51 -3.40
C VAL A 5 -4.11 8.07 -2.73
N ASN A 6 -3.65 9.23 -3.18
CA ASN A 6 -2.58 9.96 -2.47
C ASN A 6 -3.13 10.46 -1.13
N ILE A 7 -2.49 10.07 -0.04
CA ILE A 7 -2.84 10.50 1.33
C ILE A 7 -1.78 11.39 1.97
N SER A 8 -0.69 11.67 1.25
CA SER A 8 0.30 12.65 1.71
C SER A 8 -0.31 14.04 1.71
N GLY A 9 -0.05 14.82 2.76
CA GLY A 9 -0.40 16.25 2.79
C GLY A 9 0.16 16.99 1.58
N GLY A 10 -0.50 18.09 1.20
CA GLY A 10 -0.14 18.93 0.06
C GLY A 10 1.19 19.65 0.27
N ASP A 11 2.31 18.95 0.12
CA ASP A 11 3.60 19.59 -0.07
C ASP A 11 3.70 20.05 -1.53
N GLU A 12 3.30 21.30 -1.77
CA GLU A 12 3.32 21.93 -3.09
C GLU A 12 4.73 22.33 -3.54
N SER A 13 5.71 22.36 -2.62
CA SER A 13 7.10 22.74 -2.94
C SER A 13 7.80 21.70 -3.84
N ASN A 14 7.34 20.45 -3.82
CA ASN A 14 7.89 19.36 -4.63
C ASN A 14 6.79 18.53 -5.32
N PRO A 15 6.22 19.01 -6.43
CA PRO A 15 5.10 18.35 -7.11
C PRO A 15 5.45 16.97 -7.69
N LEU A 16 6.73 16.64 -7.88
CA LEU A 16 7.18 15.35 -8.41
C LEU A 16 7.81 14.43 -7.35
N GLY A 17 7.74 14.83 -6.07
CA GLY A 17 8.36 14.12 -4.96
C GLY A 17 7.69 12.80 -4.58
N GLU A 18 8.27 12.15 -3.57
CA GLU A 18 7.72 10.95 -2.94
C GLU A 18 6.40 11.27 -2.24
N ARG A 19 5.42 10.39 -2.40
CA ARG A 19 4.10 10.46 -1.80
C ARG A 19 3.70 9.09 -1.26
N THR A 20 2.92 9.09 -0.20
CA THR A 20 2.25 7.92 0.36
C THR A 20 0.87 7.79 -0.26
N TYR A 21 0.58 6.59 -0.75
CA TYR A 21 -0.67 6.22 -1.38
C TYR A 21 -1.32 5.07 -0.64
N GLU A 22 -2.64 5.06 -0.62
CA GLU A 22 -3.45 3.91 -0.25
C GLU A 22 -3.92 3.16 -1.49
N VAL A 23 -3.88 1.83 -1.43
CA VAL A 23 -4.68 0.99 -2.33
C VAL A 23 -5.96 0.62 -1.61
N ARG A 24 -7.10 0.97 -2.22
CA ARG A 24 -8.43 0.71 -1.68
C ARG A 24 -9.21 -0.24 -2.59
N ILE A 25 -9.93 -1.18 -1.98
CA ILE A 25 -10.98 -1.96 -2.63
C ILE A 25 -12.31 -1.56 -2.01
N ASN A 26 -13.16 -0.93 -2.80
CA ASN A 26 -14.39 -0.28 -2.35
C ASN A 26 -14.07 0.77 -1.27
N ARG A 27 -14.51 0.54 -0.02
CA ARG A 27 -14.26 1.44 1.13
C ARG A 27 -13.10 1.00 2.01
N ASN A 28 -12.50 -0.16 1.73
CA ASN A 28 -11.49 -0.77 2.59
C ASN A 28 -10.10 -0.43 2.08
N VAL A 29 -9.25 0.09 2.96
CA VAL A 29 -7.82 0.23 2.71
C VAL A 29 -7.18 -1.14 2.81
N VAL A 30 -6.54 -1.58 1.72
CA VAL A 30 -5.84 -2.87 1.68
C VAL A 30 -4.40 -2.72 2.16
N THR A 31 -3.73 -1.67 1.69
CA THR A 31 -2.33 -1.40 2.04
C THR A 31 -1.96 0.04 1.71
N THR A 32 -0.85 0.49 2.27
CA THR A 32 -0.20 1.76 1.92
C THR A 32 1.14 1.49 1.23
N PHE A 33 1.51 2.34 0.28
CA PHE A 33 2.82 2.29 -0.35
C PHE A 33 3.35 3.69 -0.66
N LYS A 34 4.66 3.79 -0.85
CA LYS A 34 5.33 5.02 -1.26
C LYS A 34 5.66 4.99 -2.74
N HIS A 35 5.56 6.13 -3.40
CA HIS A 35 5.92 6.28 -4.81
C HIS A 35 6.32 7.73 -5.11
N LYS A 36 7.35 7.91 -5.94
CA LYS A 36 7.77 9.21 -6.44
C LYS A 36 6.99 9.57 -7.69
N ARG A 37 6.22 10.66 -7.65
CA ARG A 37 5.33 11.08 -8.77
C ARG A 37 6.08 11.26 -10.09
N GLY A 38 7.33 11.72 -10.03
CA GLY A 38 8.19 11.86 -11.20
C GLY A 38 8.47 10.56 -11.97
N ASP A 39 8.29 9.39 -11.35
CA ASP A 39 8.54 8.09 -11.99
C ASP A 39 7.35 7.64 -12.88
N GLY A 40 6.22 8.34 -12.82
CA GLY A 40 5.09 8.18 -13.72
C GLY A 40 4.08 7.10 -13.31
N LEU A 41 2.92 7.13 -13.98
CA LEU A 41 1.75 6.32 -13.63
C LEU A 41 2.03 4.81 -13.69
N GLY A 42 2.75 4.33 -14.71
CA GLY A 42 3.05 2.90 -14.85
C GLY A 42 3.84 2.35 -13.66
N ALA A 43 4.84 3.08 -13.20
CA ALA A 43 5.62 2.73 -12.01
C ALA A 43 4.75 2.78 -10.74
N CYS A 44 3.82 3.73 -10.64
CA CYS A 44 2.85 3.81 -9.53
C CYS A 44 1.95 2.56 -9.48
N LEU A 45 1.38 2.16 -10.62
CA LEU A 45 0.51 0.98 -10.72
C LEU A 45 1.27 -0.31 -10.37
N LEU A 46 2.53 -0.43 -10.81
CA LEU A 46 3.39 -1.56 -10.45
C LEU A 46 3.75 -1.58 -8.96
N ALA A 47 4.01 -0.42 -8.35
CA ALA A 47 4.28 -0.32 -6.92
C ALA A 47 3.04 -0.72 -6.09
N ALA A 48 1.85 -0.26 -6.51
CA ALA A 48 0.59 -0.61 -5.90
C ALA A 48 0.32 -2.13 -5.96
N SER A 49 0.49 -2.76 -7.12
CA SER A 49 0.27 -4.20 -7.27
C SER A 49 1.21 -5.01 -6.38
N LYS A 50 2.51 -4.67 -6.37
CA LYS A 50 3.50 -5.30 -5.49
C LYS A 50 3.17 -5.13 -4.01
N ALA A 51 2.65 -3.96 -3.60
CA ALA A 51 2.26 -3.71 -2.22
C ALA A 51 1.07 -4.58 -1.80
N VAL A 52 0.07 -4.73 -2.67
CA VAL A 52 -1.09 -5.60 -2.42
C VAL A 52 -0.65 -7.06 -2.27
N GLU A 53 0.17 -7.57 -3.19
CA GLU A 53 0.65 -8.96 -3.11
C GLU A 53 1.44 -9.21 -1.82
N ARG A 54 2.28 -8.27 -1.37
CA ARG A 54 2.97 -8.37 -0.08
C ARG A 54 2.01 -8.38 1.12
N SER A 55 0.96 -7.55 1.12
CA SER A 55 0.00 -7.49 2.23
C SER A 55 -0.75 -8.80 2.45
N LYS A 56 -1.04 -9.57 1.39
CA LYS A 56 -1.67 -10.88 1.49
C LYS A 56 -0.80 -11.87 2.24
N TRP A 57 0.51 -11.88 1.96
CA TRP A 57 1.46 -12.77 2.64
C TRP A 57 1.59 -12.44 4.12
N LEU A 58 1.65 -11.15 4.47
CA LEU A 58 1.67 -10.71 5.88
C LEU A 58 0.40 -11.15 6.62
N ALA A 59 -0.77 -11.01 6.01
CA ALA A 59 -2.03 -11.47 6.63
C ALA A 59 -2.05 -12.99 6.83
N VAL A 60 -1.46 -13.76 5.91
CA VAL A 60 -1.31 -15.22 6.05
C VAL A 60 -0.34 -15.56 7.18
N GLU A 61 0.80 -14.88 7.28
CA GLU A 61 1.77 -15.07 8.37
C GLU A 61 1.16 -14.76 9.74
N GLU A 62 0.43 -13.65 9.88
CA GLU A 62 -0.28 -13.28 11.10
C GLU A 62 -1.34 -14.33 11.48
N PHE A 63 -2.12 -14.80 10.49
CA PHE A 63 -3.10 -15.86 10.71
C PHE A 63 -2.43 -17.17 11.16
N MET A 64 -1.35 -17.60 10.50
CA MET A 64 -0.60 -18.79 10.88
C MET A 64 -0.02 -18.69 12.29
N GLN A 65 0.50 -17.52 12.68
CA GLN A 65 0.96 -17.28 14.05
C GLN A 65 -0.18 -17.37 15.07
N SER A 66 -1.37 -16.87 14.73
CA SER A 66 -2.54 -16.96 15.61
C SER A 66 -3.05 -18.40 15.84
N LEU A 67 -2.79 -19.32 14.90
CA LEU A 67 -3.17 -20.73 15.00
C LEU A 67 -2.17 -21.58 15.80
N ASN A 68 -0.97 -21.05 16.07
CA ASN A 68 0.03 -21.65 16.94
C ASN A 68 0.18 -20.79 18.21
N PRO A 69 -0.81 -20.78 19.13
CA PRO A 69 -0.61 -20.20 20.44
C PRO A 69 0.50 -21.03 21.10
N THR A 70 1.70 -20.47 21.19
CA THR A 70 2.75 -21.09 21.99
C THR A 70 2.26 -21.00 23.43
N ASP A 71 1.99 -22.17 24.02
CA ASP A 71 1.57 -22.32 25.42
C ASP A 71 2.34 -21.35 26.32
N LYS A 72 1.61 -20.41 26.93
CA LYS A 72 2.07 -19.63 28.09
C LYS A 72 1.29 -20.09 29.30
#